data_AF-A0A3D3DJF3-F1
#
_entry.id   AF-A0A3D3DJF3-F1
#
_cell.length_a   1.000
_cell.length_b   1.000
_cell.length_c   1.000
_cell.angle_alpha   90.00
_cell.angle_beta   90.00
_cell.angle_gamma   90.00
#
_symmetry.space_group_name_H-M   'P 1'
#
loop_
_entity.id
_entity.type
_entity.pdbx_description
1 polymer ?
#
loop_
_entity_poly.entity_id
_entity_poly.type
_entity_poly.pdbx_seq_one_letter_code
_entity_poly.pdbx_strand_id
1 'polypeptide(L)'
;SGSVVPLFERQIRGGGPVTLTDPMMTRYFMTISEACQLILQACAIGRGGEIFVLNMGEPVKIDYLARQMIRLSGKVPDEEIKIRYTGLRPGEKLTEELFHPDEDLAPTSYEKILLAQSRSLDETHFESELHMLRESVERYDHERARQIAIGLVPEYREGEESSTAESPNQAA
;
A
#
# COMPACT_ATOMS: atom_id res chain seq x y z
N SER A 1 -2.17 6.80 14.33
CA SER A 1 -1.20 6.05 13.48
C SER A 1 -0.80 4.76 14.18
N GLY A 2 -1.60 3.70 14.03
CA GLY A 2 -1.35 2.42 14.70
C GLY A 2 -0.60 1.47 13.78
N SER A 3 0.74 1.52 13.77
CA SER A 3 1.53 0.48 13.09
C SER A 3 1.28 -0.89 13.75
N VAL A 4 1.35 -1.95 12.94
CA VAL A 4 1.10 -3.33 13.37
C VAL A 4 2.11 -3.80 14.42
N VAL A 5 3.37 -3.36 14.31
CA VAL A 5 4.45 -3.75 15.24
C VAL A 5 4.17 -3.24 16.66
N PRO A 6 3.94 -1.93 16.90
CA PRO A 6 3.52 -1.44 18.22
C PRO A 6 2.25 -2.09 18.77
N LEU A 7 1.31 -2.49 17.91
CA LEU A 7 0.10 -3.20 18.35
C LEU A 7 0.46 -4.58 18.90
N PHE A 8 1.25 -5.36 18.17
CA PHE A 8 1.68 -6.68 18.59
C PHE A 8 2.51 -6.62 19.87
N GLU A 9 3.43 -5.66 20.00
CA GLU A 9 4.20 -5.47 21.23
C GLU A 9 3.30 -5.24 22.45
N ARG A 10 2.27 -4.40 22.31
CA ARG A 10 1.31 -4.16 23.40
C ARG A 10 0.50 -5.40 23.73
N GLN A 11 0.04 -6.14 22.71
CA GLN A 11 -0.72 -7.37 22.90
C GLN A 11 0.13 -8.44 23.59
N ILE A 12 1.36 -8.65 23.14
CA ILE A 12 2.30 -9.61 23.73
C ILE A 12 2.61 -9.26 25.18
N ARG A 13 2.91 -7.98 25.46
CA ARG A 13 3.16 -7.50 26.83
C ARG A 13 1.93 -7.67 27.73
N GLY A 14 0.73 -7.59 27.17
CA GLY A 14 -0.54 -7.83 27.86
C GLY A 14 -0.91 -9.30 28.04
N GLY A 15 -0.11 -10.26 27.56
CA GLY A 15 -0.40 -11.69 27.62
C GLY A 15 -1.19 -12.25 26.44
N GLY A 16 -1.41 -11.45 25.40
CA GLY A 16 -2.15 -11.83 24.20
C GLY A 16 -3.68 -11.81 24.36
N PRO A 17 -4.43 -12.33 23.37
CA PRO A 17 -3.93 -12.86 22.10
C PRO A 17 -3.40 -11.75 21.18
N VAL A 18 -2.51 -12.13 20.26
CA VAL A 18 -2.13 -11.26 19.14
C VAL A 18 -3.21 -11.36 18.06
N THR A 19 -3.73 -10.23 17.57
CA THR A 19 -4.84 -10.22 16.61
C THR A 19 -4.35 -9.92 15.21
N LEU A 20 -4.69 -10.77 14.25
CA LEU A 20 -4.35 -10.62 12.84
C LEU A 20 -5.63 -10.58 12.01
N THR A 21 -5.60 -9.85 10.90
CA THR A 21 -6.73 -9.82 9.98
C THR A 21 -6.89 -11.17 9.26
N ASP A 22 -5.83 -11.64 8.59
CA ASP A 22 -5.83 -12.83 7.76
C ASP A 22 -4.45 -13.54 7.81
N PRO A 23 -4.38 -14.89 7.80
CA PRO A 23 -3.12 -15.64 7.81
C PRO A 23 -2.25 -15.44 6.56
N MET A 24 -2.84 -15.10 5.41
CA MET A 24 -2.15 -14.87 4.14
C MET A 24 -1.82 -13.38 3.91
N MET A 25 -2.18 -12.49 4.84
CA MET A 25 -1.90 -11.07 4.70
C MET A 25 -0.39 -10.79 4.65
N THR A 26 0.04 -10.00 3.67
CA THR A 26 1.43 -9.57 3.50
C THR A 26 1.54 -8.05 3.45
N ARG A 27 2.66 -7.50 3.93
CA ARG A 27 2.97 -6.06 3.83
C ARG A 27 4.44 -5.86 3.51
N TYR A 28 4.72 -4.75 2.83
CA TYR A 28 6.09 -4.28 2.63
C TYR A 28 6.60 -3.58 3.88
N PHE A 29 7.88 -3.78 4.18
CA PHE A 29 8.53 -3.13 5.30
C PHE A 29 9.83 -2.48 4.83
N MET A 30 10.07 -1.30 5.37
CA MET A 30 11.34 -0.60 5.23
C MET A 30 11.56 0.15 6.53
N THR A 31 12.81 0.30 6.95
CA THR A 31 13.08 1.14 8.12
C THR A 31 12.82 2.61 7.78
N ILE A 32 12.47 3.41 8.79
CA ILE A 32 12.25 4.84 8.61
C ILE A 32 13.52 5.51 8.04
N SER A 33 14.70 5.12 8.53
CA SER A 33 15.98 5.66 8.08
C SER A 33 16.26 5.33 6.61
N GLU A 34 16.01 4.09 6.17
CA GLU A 34 16.15 3.72 4.76
C GLU A 34 15.17 4.51 3.88
N ALA A 35 13.90 4.61 4.28
CA ALA A 35 12.91 5.37 3.51
C ALA A 35 13.31 6.84 3.36
N CYS A 36 13.72 7.48 4.47
CA CYS A 36 14.22 8.85 4.44
C CYS A 36 15.45 9.00 3.53
N GLN A 37 16.39 8.06 3.59
CA GLN A 37 17.59 8.10 2.74
C GLN A 37 17.24 7.99 1.26
N LEU A 38 16.33 7.08 0.88
CA LEU A 38 15.88 6.93 -0.50
C LEU A 38 15.13 8.17 -1.01
N ILE A 39 14.29 8.77 -0.16
CA ILE A 39 13.60 10.04 -0.49
C ILE A 39 14.62 11.15 -0.77
N LEU A 40 15.64 11.29 0.08
CA LEU A 40 16.69 12.30 -0.13
C LEU A 40 17.49 12.04 -1.42
N GLN A 41 17.77 10.77 -1.74
CA GLN A 41 18.43 10.40 -3.00
C GLN A 41 17.55 10.71 -4.22
N ALA A 42 16.25 10.41 -4.16
CA ALA A 42 15.29 10.76 -5.22
C ALA A 42 15.24 12.28 -5.45
N CYS A 43 15.20 13.07 -4.37
CA CYS A 43 15.26 14.53 -4.45
C CYS A 43 16.56 15.05 -5.09
N ALA A 44 17.68 14.35 -4.90
CA ALA A 44 18.97 14.77 -5.45
C ALA A 44 19.09 14.51 -6.96
N ILE A 45 18.38 13.52 -7.50
CA ILE A 45 18.42 13.17 -8.93
C ILE A 45 17.26 13.75 -9.75
N GLY A 46 16.15 14.12 -9.10
CA GLY A 46 14.98 14.68 -9.75
C GLY A 46 15.26 16.04 -10.38
N ARG A 47 14.64 16.28 -11.55
CA ARG A 47 14.74 17.55 -12.29
C ARG A 47 13.41 18.31 -12.33
N GLY A 48 12.33 17.71 -11.83
CA GLY A 48 10.98 18.24 -11.77
C GLY A 48 10.01 17.44 -12.65
N GLY A 49 8.86 17.07 -12.08
CA GLY A 49 7.79 16.35 -12.78
C GLY A 49 7.92 14.82 -12.76
N GLU A 50 9.02 14.28 -12.21
CA GLU A 50 9.19 12.85 -12.03
C GLU A 50 8.36 12.29 -10.86
N ILE A 51 7.84 11.08 -11.04
CA ILE A 51 7.23 10.29 -9.98
C ILE A 51 8.19 9.15 -9.66
N PHE A 52 8.75 9.15 -8.47
CA PHE A 52 9.64 8.09 -8.01
C PHE A 52 8.89 7.06 -7.18
N VAL A 53 9.13 5.78 -7.45
CA VAL A 53 8.61 4.65 -6.68
C VAL A 53 9.77 3.94 -6.01
N LEU A 54 9.62 3.62 -4.73
CA LEU A 54 10.64 2.93 -3.97
C LEU A 54 10.46 1.42 -4.09
N ASN A 55 11.52 0.72 -4.48
CA ASN A 55 11.53 -0.73 -4.44
C ASN A 55 11.69 -1.18 -2.97
N MET A 56 10.60 -1.75 -2.43
CA MET A 56 10.51 -2.19 -1.04
C MET A 56 11.02 -3.63 -0.83
N GLY A 57 11.47 -4.32 -1.89
CA GLY A 57 11.90 -5.71 -1.83
C GLY A 57 10.73 -6.68 -1.76
N GLU A 58 10.90 -7.77 -1.02
CA GLU A 58 9.86 -8.80 -0.88
C GLU A 58 8.87 -8.48 0.25
N PRO A 59 7.55 -8.69 0.03
CA PRO A 59 6.56 -8.48 1.07
C PRO A 59 6.65 -9.57 2.15
N VAL A 60 6.43 -9.19 3.40
CA VAL A 60 6.51 -10.09 4.56
C VAL A 60 5.10 -10.50 5.01
N LYS A 61 4.89 -11.79 5.27
CA LYS A 61 3.65 -12.29 5.88
C LYS A 61 3.49 -11.75 7.30
N ILE A 62 2.33 -11.17 7.60
CA ILE A 62 2.05 -10.61 8.92
C ILE A 62 1.96 -11.70 10.00
N ASP A 63 1.47 -12.90 9.65
CA ASP A 63 1.50 -14.07 10.55
C ASP A 63 2.94 -14.45 10.94
N TYR A 64 3.85 -14.48 9.97
CA TYR A 64 5.26 -14.74 10.24
C TYR A 64 5.83 -13.69 11.20
N LEU A 65 5.59 -12.40 10.94
CA LEU A 65 6.03 -11.31 11.80
C LEU A 65 5.50 -11.47 13.24
N ALA A 66 4.20 -11.72 13.41
CA ALA A 66 3.59 -11.92 14.72
C ALA A 66 4.25 -13.06 15.51
N ARG A 67 4.46 -14.20 14.86
CA ARG A 67 5.13 -15.38 15.45
C ARG A 67 6.58 -15.09 15.84
N GLN A 68 7.33 -14.35 15.02
CA GLN A 68 8.69 -13.95 15.37
C GLN A 68 8.71 -13.01 16.58
N MET A 69 7.81 -12.04 16.63
CA MET A 69 7.73 -11.12 17.76
C MET A 69 7.40 -11.84 19.09
N ILE A 70 6.50 -12.83 19.05
CA ILE A 70 6.21 -13.68 20.22
C ILE A 70 7.47 -14.43 20.69
N ARG A 71 8.21 -15.05 19.75
CA ARG A 71 9.46 -15.78 20.07
C ARG A 71 10.54 -14.86 20.63
N LEU A 72 10.73 -13.69 20.02
CA LEU A 72 11.70 -12.68 20.48
C LEU A 72 11.35 -12.14 21.87
N SER A 73 10.09 -12.25 22.29
CA SER A 73 9.63 -11.91 23.64
C SER A 73 9.83 -13.06 24.65
N GLY A 74 10.49 -14.15 24.25
CA GLY A 74 10.75 -15.33 25.10
C GLY A 74 9.52 -16.21 25.32
N LYS A 75 8.54 -16.16 24.41
CA LYS A 75 7.26 -16.89 24.52
C LYS A 75 7.07 -17.86 23.36
N VAL A 76 6.31 -18.94 23.61
CA VAL A 76 5.96 -19.93 22.57
C VAL A 76 4.65 -19.54 21.87
N PRO A 77 4.68 -19.26 20.54
CA PRO A 77 3.46 -18.97 19.77
C PRO A 77 2.47 -20.13 19.81
N ASP A 78 1.19 -19.83 19.88
CA ASP A 78 0.06 -20.78 19.96
C ASP A 78 0.04 -21.67 21.21
N GLU A 79 0.99 -21.55 22.14
CA GLU A 79 0.96 -22.20 23.45
C GLU A 79 0.75 -21.17 24.55
N GLU A 80 1.72 -20.27 24.73
CA GLU A 80 1.66 -19.21 25.73
C GLU A 80 0.91 -17.96 25.23
N ILE A 81 1.07 -17.63 23.94
CA ILE A 81 0.39 -16.50 23.31
C ILE A 81 -0.33 -16.99 22.05
N LYS A 82 -1.66 -16.94 22.08
CA LYS A 82 -2.50 -17.32 20.95
C LYS A 82 -2.52 -16.23 19.88
N ILE A 83 -2.59 -16.65 18.62
CA ILE A 83 -2.93 -15.78 17.48
C ILE A 83 -4.43 -15.92 17.17
N ARG A 84 -5.14 -14.80 17.02
CA ARG A 84 -6.56 -14.76 16.66
C ARG A 84 -6.77 -14.01 15.35
N TYR A 85 -7.42 -14.67 14.40
CA TYR A 85 -7.82 -14.05 13.14
C TYR A 85 -9.15 -13.32 13.28
N THR A 86 -9.21 -12.06 12.84
CA THR A 86 -10.39 -11.20 12.98
C THR A 86 -11.19 -11.03 11.69
N GLY A 87 -10.65 -11.48 10.55
CA GLY A 87 -11.24 -11.27 9.24
C GLY A 87 -10.95 -9.88 8.68
N LEU A 88 -11.08 -9.76 7.35
CA LEU A 88 -10.86 -8.53 6.58
C LEU A 88 -11.93 -7.48 6.89
N ARG A 89 -11.49 -6.23 7.10
CA ARG A 89 -12.39 -5.07 7.16
C ARG A 89 -12.69 -4.55 5.74
N PRO A 90 -13.84 -3.89 5.51
CA PRO A 90 -14.13 -3.28 4.21
C PRO A 90 -13.00 -2.37 3.75
N GLY A 91 -12.50 -2.61 2.54
CA GLY A 91 -11.38 -1.86 1.95
C GLY A 91 -9.97 -2.35 2.35
N GLU A 92 -9.84 -3.36 3.22
CA GLU A 92 -8.52 -3.97 3.48
C GLU A 92 -8.12 -4.93 2.35
N LYS A 93 -6.94 -4.70 1.77
CA LYS A 93 -6.33 -5.64 0.82
C LYS A 93 -5.57 -6.75 1.56
N LEU A 94 -5.68 -7.98 1.05
CA LEU A 94 -4.93 -9.14 1.54
C LEU A 94 -3.43 -8.95 1.26
N THR A 95 -3.10 -8.66 0.01
CA THR A 95 -1.78 -8.32 -0.49
C THR A 95 -1.75 -6.87 -0.92
N GLU A 96 -0.68 -6.16 -0.56
CA GLU A 96 -0.45 -4.81 -1.05
C GLU A 96 0.20 -4.89 -2.43
N GLU A 97 -0.34 -4.17 -3.41
CA GLU A 97 0.25 -4.05 -4.74
C GLU A 97 1.22 -2.87 -4.69
N LEU A 98 2.52 -3.14 -4.90
CA LEU A 98 3.53 -2.08 -4.91
C LEU A 98 3.55 -1.30 -6.22
N PHE A 99 3.19 -1.97 -7.32
CA PHE A 99 3.22 -1.43 -8.67
C PHE A 99 1.91 -1.77 -9.37
N HIS A 100 1.31 -0.80 -10.04
CA HIS A 100 0.16 -1.07 -10.89
C HIS A 100 0.63 -1.70 -12.21
N PRO A 101 -0.09 -2.68 -12.80
CA PRO A 101 0.30 -3.28 -14.08
C PRO A 101 0.48 -2.28 -15.23
N ASP A 102 -0.23 -1.15 -15.15
CA ASP A 102 -0.17 -0.07 -16.15
C ASP A 102 0.91 1.00 -15.82
N GLU A 103 1.66 0.85 -14.73
CA GLU A 103 2.80 1.72 -14.42
C GLU A 103 4.05 1.22 -15.17
N ASP A 104 4.49 1.99 -16.17
CA ASP A 104 5.79 1.75 -16.81
C ASP A 104 6.92 2.29 -15.92
N LEU A 105 7.73 1.37 -15.39
CA LEU A 105 8.80 1.64 -14.44
C LEU A 105 10.16 1.55 -15.13
N ALA A 106 10.89 2.66 -15.14
CA ALA A 106 12.27 2.71 -15.60
C ALA A 106 13.25 2.67 -14.43
N PRO A 107 14.41 1.99 -14.58
CA PRO A 107 15.46 2.00 -13.56
C PRO A 107 16.12 3.39 -13.46
N THR A 108 16.57 3.76 -12.27
CA THR A 108 17.44 4.93 -12.05
C THR A 108 18.89 4.51 -11.80
N SER A 109 19.77 5.46 -11.45
CA SER A 109 21.12 5.17 -10.97
C SER A 109 21.16 4.47 -9.61
N TYR A 110 20.03 4.38 -8.90
CA TYR A 110 19.89 3.72 -7.61
C TYR A 110 18.93 2.54 -7.72
N GLU A 111 19.38 1.33 -7.36
CA GLU A 111 18.62 0.08 -7.49
C GLU A 111 17.26 0.11 -6.76
N LYS A 112 17.18 0.84 -5.64
CA LYS A 112 15.95 0.95 -4.84
C LYS A 112 15.01 2.09 -5.26
N ILE A 113 15.35 2.83 -6.30
CA ILE A 113 14.55 3.97 -6.78
C ILE A 113 14.22 3.73 -8.25
N LEU A 114 12.93 3.64 -8.54
CA LEU A 114 12.39 3.48 -9.89
C LEU A 114 11.69 4.77 -10.30
N LEU A 115 11.68 5.05 -11.60
CA LEU A 115 10.96 6.17 -12.18
C LEU A 115 9.66 5.64 -12.80
N ALA A 116 8.51 6.07 -12.27
CA ALA A 116 7.23 5.83 -12.89
C ALA A 116 6.99 6.86 -13.99
N GLN A 117 6.70 6.37 -15.20
CA GLN A 117 6.29 7.25 -16.29
C GLN A 117 4.87 7.74 -16.02
N SER A 118 4.73 9.05 -15.86
CA SER A 118 3.41 9.68 -15.76
C SER A 118 2.82 9.87 -17.16
N ARG A 119 1.50 9.70 -17.26
CA ARG A 119 0.77 10.14 -18.44
C ARG A 119 0.88 11.66 -18.57
N SER A 120 1.10 12.16 -19.78
CA SER A 120 0.92 13.58 -20.05
C SER A 120 -0.58 13.90 -19.99
N LEU A 121 -0.91 14.93 -19.24
CA LEU A 121 -2.27 15.48 -19.18
C LEU A 121 -2.30 16.79 -19.95
N ASP A 122 -3.38 17.03 -20.69
CA ASP A 122 -3.68 18.38 -21.18
C ASP A 122 -4.11 19.24 -19.99
N GLU A 123 -3.25 20.16 -19.59
CA GLU A 123 -3.44 21.06 -18.45
C GLU A 123 -4.77 21.83 -18.57
N THR A 124 -5.12 22.27 -19.78
CA THR A 124 -6.37 23.04 -19.99
C THR A 124 -7.60 22.17 -19.76
N HIS A 125 -7.56 20.92 -20.25
CA HIS A 125 -8.64 19.97 -20.04
C HIS A 125 -8.77 19.60 -18.55
N PHE A 126 -7.65 19.28 -17.89
CA PHE A 126 -7.62 18.91 -16.48
C PHE A 126 -8.12 20.03 -15.56
N GLU A 127 -7.71 21.28 -15.81
CA GLU A 127 -8.22 22.44 -15.07
C GLU A 127 -9.74 22.62 -15.26
N SER A 128 -10.24 22.40 -16.48
CA SER A 128 -11.68 22.46 -16.76
C SER A 128 -12.45 21.40 -16.00
N GLU A 129 -11.96 20.15 -15.97
CA GLU A 129 -12.58 19.07 -15.21
C GLU A 129 -12.56 19.33 -13.69
N LEU A 130 -11.46 19.86 -13.16
CA LEU A 130 -11.38 20.27 -11.75
C LEU A 130 -12.36 21.40 -11.40
N HIS A 131 -12.54 22.36 -12.31
CA HIS A 131 -13.51 23.42 -12.12
C HIS A 131 -14.95 22.86 -12.10
N MET A 132 -15.29 21.99 -13.04
CA MET A 132 -16.61 21.33 -13.08
C MET A 132 -16.85 20.45 -11.84
N LEU A 133 -15.81 19.76 -11.35
CA LEU A 133 -15.90 18.98 -10.12
C LEU A 133 -16.22 19.88 -8.92
N ARG A 134 -15.53 21.02 -8.78
CA ARG A 134 -15.78 21.99 -7.73
C ARG A 134 -17.22 22.52 -7.78
N GLU A 135 -17.70 22.94 -8.95
CA GLU A 135 -19.08 23.43 -9.09
C GLU A 135 -20.12 22.36 -8.70
N SER A 136 -19.86 21.10 -9.06
CA SER A 136 -20.76 19.98 -8.75
C SER A 136 -20.83 19.74 -7.24
N VAL A 137 -19.70 19.83 -6.54
CA VAL A 137 -19.64 19.73 -5.07
C VAL A 137 -20.37 20.90 -4.40
N GLU A 138 -20.17 22.14 -4.88
CA GLU A 138 -20.84 23.33 -4.33
C GLU A 138 -22.37 23.29 -4.49
N ARG A 139 -22.84 22.62 -5.55
CA ARG A 139 -24.28 22.43 -5.83
C ARG A 139 -24.86 21.16 -5.20
N TYR A 140 -24.08 20.39 -4.43
CA TYR A 140 -24.46 19.09 -3.87
C TYR A 140 -24.91 18.07 -4.95
N ASP A 141 -24.40 18.20 -6.18
CA ASP A 141 -24.63 17.25 -7.26
C ASP A 141 -23.63 16.08 -7.14
N HIS A 142 -23.96 15.16 -6.24
CA HIS A 142 -23.12 14.02 -5.91
C HIS A 142 -22.90 13.06 -7.09
N GLU A 143 -23.90 12.90 -7.96
CA GLU A 143 -23.80 12.00 -9.11
C GLU A 143 -22.80 12.56 -10.12
N ARG A 144 -22.92 13.85 -10.46
CA ARG A 144 -21.99 14.50 -11.39
C ARG A 144 -20.58 14.58 -10.83
N ALA A 145 -20.43 14.94 -9.55
CA ALA A 145 -19.12 14.98 -8.91
C ALA A 145 -18.42 13.61 -8.95
N ARG A 146 -19.17 12.53 -8.70
CA ARG A 146 -18.65 11.16 -8.79
C ARG A 146 -18.26 10.80 -10.23
N GLN A 147 -19.08 11.12 -11.22
CA GLN A 147 -18.77 10.84 -12.63
C GLN A 147 -17.47 11.53 -13.07
N ILE A 148 -17.29 12.81 -12.71
CA ILE A 148 -16.06 13.55 -13.03
C ILE A 148 -14.85 12.94 -12.31
N ALA A 149 -14.98 12.58 -11.03
CA ALA A 149 -13.89 11.95 -10.27
C ALA A 149 -13.45 10.61 -10.88
N ILE A 150 -14.40 9.77 -11.32
CA ILE A 150 -14.12 8.50 -12.00
C ILE A 150 -13.44 8.76 -13.37
N GLY A 151 -13.85 9.80 -14.10
CA GLY A 151 -13.20 10.18 -15.36
C GLY A 151 -11.74 10.62 -15.18
N LEU A 152 -11.46 11.37 -14.11
CA LEU A 152 -10.10 11.83 -13.77
C LEU A 152 -9.17 10.69 -13.36
N VAL A 153 -9.70 9.63 -12.74
CA VAL A 153 -8.97 8.45 -12.26
C VAL A 153 -9.60 7.20 -12.86
N PRO A 154 -9.36 6.91 -14.15
CA PRO A 154 -10.03 5.81 -14.85
C PRO A 154 -9.68 4.43 -14.29
N GLU A 155 -8.57 4.30 -13.57
CA GLU A 155 -8.15 3.08 -12.87
C GLU A 155 -8.98 2.81 -11.60
N TYR A 156 -9.77 3.78 -11.14
CA TYR A 156 -10.64 3.60 -9.99
C TYR A 156 -11.77 2.62 -10.30
N ARG A 157 -11.72 1.44 -9.67
CA ARG A 157 -12.77 0.44 -9.74
C ARG A 157 -13.60 0.46 -8.46
N GLU A 158 -14.88 0.78 -8.59
CA GLU A 158 -15.82 0.63 -7.48
C GLU A 158 -16.11 -0.84 -7.21
N GLY A 159 -15.83 -1.29 -5.99
CA GLY A 159 -16.30 -2.59 -5.53
C GLY A 159 -15.54 -3.79 -6.09
N GLU A 160 -14.25 -3.66 -6.43
CA GLU A 160 -13.40 -4.86 -6.50
C GLU A 160 -13.25 -5.45 -5.10
N GLU A 161 -14.14 -6.38 -4.77
CA GLU A 161 -13.87 -7.47 -3.85
C GLU A 161 -12.53 -8.08 -4.26
N SER A 162 -11.59 -8.10 -3.32
CA SER A 162 -10.23 -8.62 -3.45
C SER A 162 -10.21 -10.14 -3.68
N SER A 163 -10.80 -10.59 -4.79
CA SER A 163 -10.83 -11.97 -5.22
C SER A 163 -9.82 -12.21 -6.35
N THR A 164 -8.86 -13.08 -6.02
CA THR A 164 -8.01 -13.87 -6.92
C THR A 164 -7.04 -13.12 -7.83
N ALA A 165 -5.83 -12.87 -7.31
CA ALA A 165 -4.61 -12.92 -8.13
C ALA A 165 -3.98 -14.31 -7.95
N GLU A 166 -4.27 -15.21 -8.89
CA GLU A 166 -3.50 -16.45 -9.07
C GLU A 166 -2.03 -16.10 -9.36
N SER A 167 -1.11 -16.76 -8.65
CA SER A 167 0.33 -16.59 -8.84
C SER A 167 0.75 -17.08 -10.24
N PRO A 168 1.43 -16.27 -11.07
CA PRO A 168 2.17 -16.79 -12.20
C PRO A 168 3.56 -17.19 -11.69
N ASN A 169 3.70 -18.43 -11.22
CA ASN A 169 5.01 -19.05 -11.15
C ASN A 169 4.94 -20.55 -11.48
N GLN A 170 4.88 -20.84 -12.78
CA GLN A 170 5.43 -22.06 -13.35
C GLN A 170 6.07 -21.72 -14.70
N ALA A 171 7.37 -21.43 -14.68
CA ALA A 171 8.25 -21.65 -15.83
C ALA A 171 9.70 -21.82 -15.37
N ALA A 172 10.13 -23.09 -15.39
CA ALA A 172 11.48 -23.66 -15.52
C ALA A 172 12.61 -23.19 -14.58
#